data_AF-A0A0Q7NNP7-F1
#
_entry.id   AF-A0A0Q7NNP7-F1
#
_cell.length_a   1.000
_cell.length_b   1.000
_cell.length_c   1.000
_cell.angle_alpha   90.00
_cell.angle_beta   90.00
_cell.angle_gamma   90.00
#
_symmetry.space_group_name_H-M   'P 1'
#
loop_
_entity.id
_entity.type
_entity.pdbx_description
1 polymer ?
#
loop_
_entity_poly.entity_id
_entity_poly.type
_entity_poly.pdbx_seq_one_letter_code
_entity_poly.pdbx_strand_id
1 'polypeptide(L)'
;DTAGILAPYLGHSVRERLVIGKFVQIARGSYFITSSANHPMTGVTTYPFRIFKPETFGYKDLPVKDTVVGHDVWIGHGAAIMPGVQIGAGAIVAAASVVARNVPPYAVVAGNPATVIRMRYPAEIVSQLLDIAWWNWPIEKIEANLAALESGDLVALNMV
;
A
#
# COMPACT_ATOMS: atom_id res chain seq x y z
N ASP A 1 5.01 -18.56 -5.60
CA ASP A 1 4.57 -17.74 -6.75
C ASP A 1 4.90 -16.26 -6.44
N THR A 2 4.65 -15.33 -7.37
CA THR A 2 4.94 -13.90 -7.20
C THR A 2 4.25 -13.27 -5.98
N ALA A 3 3.02 -13.68 -5.65
CA ALA A 3 2.29 -13.22 -4.47
C ALA A 3 3.00 -13.58 -3.17
N GLY A 4 3.53 -14.81 -3.04
CA GLY A 4 4.31 -15.21 -1.86
C GLY A 4 5.64 -14.49 -1.71
N ILE A 5 6.23 -13.99 -2.80
CA ILE A 5 7.42 -13.12 -2.73
C ILE A 5 7.03 -11.73 -2.24
N LEU A 6 5.90 -11.22 -2.75
CA LEU A 6 5.43 -9.88 -2.45
C LEU A 6 4.89 -9.74 -1.03
N ALA A 7 4.19 -10.75 -0.53
CA ALA A 7 3.57 -10.77 0.80
C ALA A 7 3.79 -12.13 1.47
N PRO A 8 5.00 -12.39 2.00
CA PRO A 8 5.41 -13.72 2.46
C PRO A 8 4.64 -14.26 3.67
N TYR A 9 3.89 -13.39 4.35
CA TYR A 9 3.08 -13.75 5.53
C TYR A 9 1.60 -13.97 5.21
N LEU A 10 1.18 -13.79 3.96
CA LEU A 10 -0.16 -14.15 3.53
C LEU A 10 -0.24 -15.63 3.18
N GLY A 11 -1.29 -16.30 3.65
CA GLY A 11 -1.57 -17.70 3.36
C GLY A 11 -3.05 -18.01 3.51
N HIS A 12 -3.45 -19.24 3.18
CA HIS A 12 -4.87 -19.65 3.12
C HIS A 12 -5.66 -19.52 4.44
N SER A 13 -4.97 -19.40 5.58
CA SER A 13 -5.59 -19.39 6.92
C SER A 13 -5.42 -18.06 7.66
N VAL A 14 -4.90 -17.03 7.00
CA VAL A 14 -4.74 -15.69 7.62
C VAL A 14 -6.04 -14.90 7.52
N ARG A 15 -6.22 -13.94 8.43
CA ARG A 15 -7.46 -13.15 8.54
C ARG A 15 -7.40 -11.82 7.80
N GLU A 16 -6.20 -11.25 7.67
CA GLU A 16 -6.00 -10.01 6.95
C GLU A 16 -5.94 -10.22 5.44
N ARG A 17 -6.20 -9.13 4.72
CA ARG A 17 -6.02 -9.02 3.29
C ARG A 17 -4.90 -8.02 2.99
N LEU A 18 -4.23 -8.27 1.87
CA LEU A 18 -3.53 -7.22 1.12
C LEU A 18 -4.40 -6.85 -0.06
N VAL A 19 -4.78 -5.58 -0.14
CA VAL A 19 -5.57 -5.04 -1.25
C VAL A 19 -4.70 -4.08 -2.02
N ILE A 20 -4.50 -4.34 -3.31
CA ILE A 20 -3.70 -3.49 -4.19
C ILE A 20 -4.64 -2.91 -5.25
N GLY A 21 -4.65 -1.58 -5.36
CA GLY A 21 -5.43 -0.86 -6.35
C GLY A 21 -4.96 -1.10 -7.78
N LYS A 22 -5.68 -0.49 -8.71
CA LYS A 22 -5.34 -0.50 -10.14
C LYS A 22 -4.14 0.39 -10.43
N PHE A 23 -3.39 0.06 -11.49
CA PHE A 23 -2.26 0.86 -11.99
C PHE A 23 -1.14 1.08 -10.97
N VAL A 24 -0.97 0.20 -9.99
CA VAL A 24 0.14 0.27 -9.02
C VAL A 24 1.42 -0.27 -9.67
N GLN A 25 2.52 0.47 -9.54
CA GLN A 25 3.84 0.03 -10.00
C GLN A 25 4.69 -0.39 -8.79
N ILE A 26 5.07 -1.67 -8.74
CA ILE A 26 5.85 -2.23 -7.64
C ILE A 26 7.22 -2.65 -8.16
N ALA A 27 8.26 -1.95 -7.71
CA ALA A 27 9.62 -2.28 -8.08
C ALA A 27 10.12 -3.55 -7.38
N ARG A 28 11.15 -4.16 -7.97
CA ARG A 28 11.78 -5.37 -7.45
C ARG A 28 12.24 -5.21 -6.00
N GLY A 29 12.13 -6.28 -5.23
CA GLY A 29 12.63 -6.34 -3.86
C GLY A 29 11.74 -5.66 -2.83
N SER A 30 10.66 -5.00 -3.25
CA SER A 30 9.65 -4.46 -2.34
C SER A 30 8.73 -5.56 -1.84
N TYR A 31 8.28 -5.43 -0.60
CA TYR A 31 7.50 -6.47 0.08
C TYR A 31 6.55 -5.89 1.13
N PHE A 32 5.53 -6.68 1.47
CA PHE A 32 4.49 -6.36 2.43
C PHE A 32 4.60 -7.31 3.61
N ILE A 33 4.83 -6.76 4.79
CA ILE A 33 4.67 -7.47 6.06
C ILE A 33 3.20 -7.30 6.46
N THR A 34 2.49 -8.41 6.70
CA THR A 34 1.08 -8.40 7.08
C THR A 34 0.87 -8.71 8.55
N SER A 35 -0.35 -8.54 9.06
CA SER A 35 -0.66 -8.64 10.50
C SER A 35 -0.24 -9.97 11.12
N SER A 36 -0.26 -11.06 10.35
CA SER A 36 0.16 -12.39 10.78
C SER A 36 1.66 -12.52 11.10
N ALA A 37 2.48 -11.53 10.75
CA ALA A 37 3.89 -11.48 11.15
C ALA A 37 4.10 -10.97 12.60
N ASN A 38 3.06 -10.41 13.23
CA ASN A 38 3.19 -9.84 14.57
C ASN A 38 3.16 -10.92 15.66
N HIS A 39 3.89 -10.66 16.75
CA HIS A 39 3.92 -11.49 17.94
C HIS A 39 3.21 -10.80 19.11
N PRO A 40 2.70 -11.55 20.12
CA PRO A 40 2.25 -10.95 21.37
C PRO A 40 3.40 -10.23 22.07
N MET A 41 3.13 -9.01 22.55
CA MET A 41 4.13 -8.15 23.21
C MET A 41 3.74 -7.74 24.63
N THR A 42 2.57 -8.15 25.12
CA THR A 42 2.06 -7.79 26.46
C THR A 42 2.64 -8.64 27.58
N GLY A 43 3.14 -9.84 27.27
CA GLY A 43 3.77 -10.74 28.23
C GLY A 43 5.27 -10.46 28.40
N VAL A 44 5.93 -11.30 29.20
CA VAL A 44 7.39 -11.20 29.46
C VAL A 44 8.24 -11.65 28.27
N THR A 45 7.64 -12.31 27.27
CA THR A 45 8.34 -12.85 26.10
C THR A 45 7.48 -12.76 24.85
N THR A 46 8.13 -12.53 23.71
CA THR A 46 7.53 -12.58 22.37
C THR A 46 7.68 -13.96 21.71
N TYR A 47 8.31 -14.92 22.39
CA TYR A 47 8.56 -16.26 21.83
C TYR A 47 7.26 -17.01 21.57
N PRO A 48 7.05 -17.54 20.35
CA PRO A 48 5.74 -18.03 19.94
C PRO A 48 5.49 -19.48 20.38
N PHE A 49 5.54 -19.80 21.69
CA PHE A 49 5.42 -21.18 22.22
C PHE A 49 4.22 -21.97 21.67
N ARG A 50 3.16 -21.27 21.29
CA ARG A 50 1.94 -21.86 20.74
C ARG A 50 2.13 -22.60 19.41
N ILE A 51 3.23 -22.36 18.68
CA ILE A 51 3.49 -23.05 17.40
C ILE A 51 3.79 -24.54 17.56
N PHE A 52 4.22 -24.98 18.75
CA PHE A 52 4.70 -26.35 18.98
C PHE A 52 3.57 -27.36 19.27
N LYS A 53 2.33 -26.90 19.46
CA LYS A 53 1.19 -27.76 19.83
C LYS A 53 -0.06 -27.37 19.03
N PRO A 54 -0.67 -28.29 18.26
CA PRO A 54 -1.88 -28.02 17.49
C PRO A 54 -3.03 -27.43 18.31
N GLU A 55 -3.20 -27.88 19.56
CA GLU A 55 -4.30 -27.48 20.44
C GLU A 55 -4.20 -26.01 20.86
N THR A 56 -2.98 -25.45 20.84
CA THR A 56 -2.72 -24.06 21.22
C THR A 56 -2.35 -23.18 20.04
N PHE A 57 -2.30 -23.72 18.81
CA PHE A 57 -1.71 -23.04 17.66
C PHE A 57 -2.33 -21.68 17.37
N GLY A 58 -1.45 -20.70 17.12
CA GLY A 58 -1.82 -19.32 16.76
C GLY A 58 -2.23 -18.44 17.93
N TYR A 59 -2.51 -17.18 17.60
CA TYR A 59 -2.90 -16.13 18.54
C TYR A 59 -4.15 -15.42 18.02
N LYS A 60 -5.32 -15.79 18.55
CA LYS A 60 -6.61 -15.28 18.07
C LYS A 60 -6.86 -13.82 18.42
N ASP A 61 -6.28 -13.37 19.53
CA ASP A 61 -6.54 -12.04 20.11
C ASP A 61 -5.59 -10.94 19.59
N LEU A 62 -4.66 -11.28 18.69
CA LEU A 62 -3.80 -10.26 18.09
C LEU A 62 -4.62 -9.35 17.16
N PRO A 63 -4.37 -8.03 17.18
CA PRO A 63 -4.98 -7.11 16.24
C PRO A 63 -4.67 -7.52 14.79
N VAL A 64 -5.70 -7.52 13.96
CA VAL A 64 -5.60 -7.80 12.54
C VAL A 64 -6.10 -6.58 11.78
N LYS A 65 -5.27 -6.11 10.87
CA LYS A 65 -5.58 -5.02 9.95
C LYS A 65 -5.15 -5.42 8.54
N ASP A 66 -6.01 -5.06 7.60
CA ASP A 66 -5.69 -5.13 6.18
C ASP A 66 -4.67 -4.06 5.83
N THR A 67 -3.76 -4.41 4.93
CA THR A 67 -2.87 -3.45 4.28
C THR A 67 -3.50 -3.09 2.94
N VAL A 68 -3.78 -1.80 2.70
CA VAL A 68 -4.41 -1.32 1.47
C VAL A 68 -3.48 -0.36 0.75
N VAL A 69 -3.22 -0.65 -0.52
CA VAL A 69 -2.55 0.24 -1.46
C VAL A 69 -3.60 0.80 -2.40
N GLY A 70 -3.71 2.12 -2.45
CA GLY A 70 -4.59 2.83 -3.37
C GLY A 70 -4.19 2.65 -4.83
N HIS A 71 -4.90 3.34 -5.71
CA HIS A 71 -4.64 3.34 -7.15
C HIS A 71 -3.43 4.21 -7.51
N ASP A 72 -2.77 3.94 -8.64
CA ASP A 72 -1.66 4.77 -9.14
C ASP A 72 -0.52 4.99 -8.11
N VAL A 73 -0.26 4.00 -7.26
CA VAL A 73 0.84 4.08 -6.29
C VAL A 73 2.12 3.58 -6.95
N TRP A 74 3.20 4.34 -6.78
CA TRP A 74 4.54 3.92 -7.18
C TRP A 74 5.36 3.51 -5.95
N ILE A 75 5.71 2.22 -5.87
CA ILE A 75 6.53 1.65 -4.80
C ILE A 75 7.95 1.41 -5.32
N GLY A 76 8.90 2.21 -4.85
CA GLY A 76 10.31 2.14 -5.20
C GLY A 76 11.00 0.87 -4.71
N HIS A 77 12.15 0.56 -5.33
CA HIS A 77 12.89 -0.69 -5.13
C HIS A 77 13.21 -0.96 -3.65
N GLY A 78 12.99 -2.18 -3.19
CA GLY A 78 13.35 -2.59 -1.83
C GLY A 78 12.55 -1.92 -0.71
N ALA A 79 11.41 -1.31 -1.01
CA ALA A 79 10.57 -0.69 0.01
C ALA A 79 9.80 -1.75 0.81
N ALA A 80 9.76 -1.58 2.13
CA ALA A 80 9.02 -2.44 3.06
C ALA A 80 7.74 -1.73 3.51
N ILE A 81 6.59 -2.38 3.31
CA ILE A 81 5.30 -1.89 3.77
C ILE A 81 4.89 -2.68 5.01
N MET A 82 4.71 -1.99 6.14
CA MET A 82 4.41 -2.62 7.43
C MET A 82 2.93 -3.00 7.56
N PRO A 83 2.58 -3.88 8.53
CA PRO A 83 1.21 -4.36 8.70
C PRO A 83 0.18 -3.26 8.92
N GLY A 84 -0.96 -3.37 8.22
CA GLY A 84 -2.11 -2.51 8.45
C GLY A 84 -1.98 -1.08 7.92
N VAL A 85 -0.93 -0.79 7.13
CA VAL A 85 -0.71 0.51 6.52
C VAL A 85 -1.69 0.75 5.38
N GLN A 86 -2.28 1.94 5.37
CA GLN A 86 -3.09 2.45 4.26
C GLN A 86 -2.28 3.46 3.44
N ILE A 87 -2.04 3.16 2.16
CA ILE A 87 -1.33 4.04 1.22
C ILE A 87 -2.37 4.66 0.28
N GLY A 88 -2.52 5.99 0.33
CA GLY A 88 -3.46 6.72 -0.52
C GLY A 88 -3.10 6.67 -2.01
N ALA A 89 -4.11 6.89 -2.86
CA ALA A 89 -3.93 6.87 -4.32
C ALA A 89 -2.90 7.92 -4.78
N GLY A 90 -2.16 7.62 -5.85
CA GLY A 90 -1.14 8.52 -6.40
C GLY A 90 0.11 8.68 -5.52
N ALA A 91 0.22 8.01 -4.38
CA ALA A 91 1.39 8.15 -3.51
C ALA A 91 2.65 7.56 -4.15
N ILE A 92 3.80 8.10 -3.77
CA ILE A 92 5.12 7.61 -4.19
C ILE A 92 5.91 7.21 -2.94
N VAL A 93 6.35 5.97 -2.89
CA VAL A 93 7.24 5.43 -1.86
C VAL A 93 8.64 5.35 -2.44
N ALA A 94 9.59 6.12 -1.90
CA ALA A 94 10.97 6.08 -2.36
C ALA A 94 11.62 4.71 -2.11
N ALA A 95 12.65 4.38 -2.88
CA ALA A 95 13.42 3.15 -2.72
C ALA A 95 13.94 2.97 -1.28
N ALA A 96 14.01 1.72 -0.82
CA ALA A 96 14.48 1.30 0.51
C ALA A 96 13.73 1.94 1.70
N SER A 97 12.54 2.49 1.48
CA SER A 97 11.74 3.09 2.56
C SER A 97 11.06 2.02 3.40
N VAL A 98 10.92 2.28 4.70
CA VAL A 98 10.11 1.46 5.63
C VAL A 98 8.85 2.23 6.00
N VAL A 99 7.75 1.90 5.34
CA VAL A 99 6.47 2.57 5.52
C VAL A 99 5.75 1.95 6.72
N ALA A 100 5.87 2.61 7.87
CA ALA A 100 5.31 2.16 9.16
C ALA A 100 4.02 2.90 9.57
N ARG A 101 3.55 3.86 8.76
CA ARG A 101 2.36 4.67 9.03
C ARG A 101 1.59 4.91 7.73
N ASN A 102 0.32 5.24 7.84
CA ASN A 102 -0.52 5.57 6.69
C ASN A 102 0.08 6.72 5.88
N VAL A 103 -0.05 6.63 4.56
CA VAL A 103 0.47 7.60 3.60
C VAL A 103 -0.70 8.34 2.96
N PRO A 104 -0.75 9.68 3.03
CA PRO A 104 -1.81 10.45 2.38
C PRO A 104 -1.82 10.25 0.85
N PRO A 105 -2.97 10.40 0.17
CA PRO A 105 -3.02 10.41 -1.28
C PRO A 105 -2.05 11.44 -1.87
N TYR A 106 -1.38 11.08 -2.96
CA TYR A 106 -0.43 11.92 -3.68
C TYR A 106 0.77 12.41 -2.86
N ALA A 107 1.01 11.86 -1.67
CA ALA A 107 2.21 12.13 -0.90
C ALA A 107 3.42 11.39 -1.49
N VAL A 108 4.59 12.01 -1.39
CA VAL A 108 5.87 11.34 -1.60
C VAL A 108 6.47 11.07 -0.23
N VAL A 109 6.79 9.81 0.07
CA VAL A 109 7.40 9.39 1.33
C VAL A 109 8.76 8.75 1.12
N ALA A 110 9.68 8.95 2.06
CA ALA A 110 11.01 8.35 2.03
C ALA A 110 11.55 8.10 3.45
N GLY A 111 12.45 7.12 3.58
CA GLY A 111 13.24 6.89 4.80
C GLY A 111 12.82 5.67 5.61
N ASN A 112 13.50 5.46 6.74
CA ASN A 112 13.22 4.41 7.71
C ASN A 112 13.30 5.01 9.14
N PRO A 113 12.16 5.34 9.78
CA PRO A 113 10.80 5.22 9.25
C PRO A 113 10.53 6.21 8.12
N ALA A 114 9.67 5.83 7.18
CA ALA A 114 9.29 6.69 6.07
C ALA A 114 8.45 7.88 6.56
N THR A 115 8.79 9.08 6.10
CA THR A 115 8.04 10.32 6.37
C THR A 115 7.66 11.01 5.07
N VAL A 116 6.59 11.81 5.09
CA VAL A 116 6.23 12.66 3.94
C VAL A 116 7.35 13.66 3.69
N ILE A 117 7.94 13.61 2.50
CA ILE A 117 8.97 14.56 2.06
C ILE A 117 8.36 15.75 1.32
N ARG A 118 7.26 15.51 0.58
CA ARG A 118 6.46 16.53 -0.11
C ARG A 118 5.15 15.94 -0.60
N MET A 119 4.22 16.80 -0.97
CA MET A 119 3.07 16.41 -1.79
C MET A 119 3.43 16.49 -3.28
N ARG A 120 2.80 15.67 -4.13
CA ARG A 120 2.91 15.80 -5.59
C ARG A 120 2.25 17.09 -6.09
N TYR A 121 1.13 17.49 -5.48
CA TYR A 121 0.31 18.62 -5.87
C TYR A 121 -0.28 19.35 -4.65
N PRO A 122 -0.79 20.60 -4.80
CA PRO A 122 -1.61 21.28 -3.80
C PRO A 122 -2.89 20.49 -3.44
N ALA A 123 -3.46 20.76 -2.27
CA ALA A 123 -4.58 19.99 -1.73
C ALA A 123 -5.83 20.03 -2.63
N GLU A 124 -6.08 21.18 -3.27
CA GLU A 124 -7.21 21.41 -4.16
C GLU A 124 -7.09 20.51 -5.41
N ILE A 125 -5.87 20.38 -5.94
CA ILE A 125 -5.57 19.53 -7.09
C ILE A 125 -5.69 18.05 -6.71
N VAL A 126 -5.22 17.68 -5.52
CA VAL A 126 -5.37 16.32 -4.99
C VAL A 126 -6.86 15.96 -4.87
N SER A 127 -7.70 16.86 -4.35
CA SER A 127 -9.14 16.65 -4.27
C SER A 127 -9.75 16.40 -5.66
N GLN A 128 -9.46 17.27 -6.63
CA GLN A 128 -9.97 17.12 -8.00
C GLN A 128 -9.54 15.79 -8.62
N LEU A 129 -8.28 15.38 -8.45
CA LEU A 129 -7.79 14.11 -8.97
C LEU A 129 -8.47 12.89 -8.33
N LEU A 130 -8.78 12.97 -7.03
CA LEU A 130 -9.54 11.93 -6.32
C LEU A 130 -11.00 11.87 -6.79
N ASP A 131 -11.60 13.02 -7.14
CA ASP A 131 -12.96 13.09 -7.70
C ASP A 131 -13.00 12.56 -9.14
N ILE A 132 -12.01 12.91 -9.96
CA ILE A 132 -11.84 12.40 -11.34
C ILE A 132 -11.71 10.87 -11.34
N ALA A 133 -10.94 10.32 -10.39
CA ALA A 133 -10.76 8.88 -10.18
C ALA A 133 -10.51 8.11 -11.49
N TRP A 134 -9.59 8.61 -12.33
CA TRP A 134 -9.39 8.14 -13.70
C TRP A 134 -9.11 6.64 -13.81
N TRP A 135 -8.54 6.04 -12.75
CA TRP A 135 -8.33 4.59 -12.64
C TRP A 135 -9.61 3.76 -12.69
N ASN A 136 -10.80 4.37 -12.57
CA ASN A 136 -12.09 3.73 -12.72
C ASN A 136 -12.72 3.91 -14.10
N TRP A 137 -12.11 4.68 -15.00
CA TRP A 137 -12.63 4.87 -16.34
C TRP A 137 -12.54 3.58 -17.18
N PRO A 138 -13.42 3.42 -18.18
CA PRO A 138 -13.23 2.43 -19.25
C PRO A 138 -11.87 2.63 -19.93
N ILE A 139 -11.25 1.54 -20.40
CA ILE A 139 -9.91 1.60 -20.99
C ILE A 139 -9.88 2.51 -22.22
N GLU A 140 -10.94 2.54 -23.01
CA GLU A 140 -11.07 3.36 -24.21
C GLU A 140 -11.06 4.86 -23.85
N LYS A 141 -11.66 5.23 -22.71
CA LYS A 141 -11.62 6.61 -22.20
C LYS A 141 -10.21 6.96 -21.70
N ILE A 142 -9.49 6.02 -21.08
CA ILE A 142 -8.10 6.23 -20.66
C ILE A 142 -7.22 6.47 -21.90
N GLU A 143 -7.31 5.60 -22.91
CA GLU A 143 -6.54 5.70 -24.15
C GLU A 143 -6.81 7.01 -24.91
N ALA A 144 -8.07 7.43 -24.98
CA ALA A 144 -8.45 8.70 -25.61
C ALA A 144 -7.91 9.94 -24.87
N ASN A 145 -7.51 9.81 -23.60
CA ASN A 145 -7.10 10.92 -22.74
C ASN A 145 -5.64 10.83 -22.25
N LEU A 146 -4.80 9.99 -22.86
CA LEU A 146 -3.40 9.78 -22.43
C LEU A 146 -2.61 11.09 -22.35
N ALA A 147 -2.72 11.95 -23.36
CA ALA A 147 -2.00 13.22 -23.37
C ALA A 147 -2.35 14.12 -22.17
N ALA A 148 -3.62 14.14 -21.75
CA ALA A 148 -4.07 14.90 -20.59
C ALA A 148 -3.61 14.25 -19.27
N LEU A 149 -3.69 12.92 -19.17
CA LEU A 149 -3.22 12.16 -18.02
C LEU A 149 -1.71 12.32 -17.78
N GLU A 150 -0.90 12.26 -18.85
CA GLU A 150 0.57 12.32 -18.78
C GLU A 150 1.09 13.74 -18.53
N SER A 151 0.41 14.77 -19.07
CA SER A 151 0.77 16.18 -18.86
C SER A 151 0.20 16.77 -17.56
N GLY A 152 -0.81 16.13 -16.97
CA GLY A 152 -1.54 16.64 -15.82
C GLY A 152 -2.51 17.79 -16.17
N ASP A 153 -3.04 17.82 -17.39
CA ASP A 153 -4.01 18.83 -17.83
C ASP A 153 -5.39 18.55 -17.22
N LEU A 154 -5.63 19.11 -16.03
CA LEU A 154 -6.89 18.96 -15.31
C LEU A 154 -8.07 19.62 -16.02
N VAL A 155 -7.84 20.65 -16.84
CA VAL A 155 -8.93 21.30 -17.58
C VAL A 155 -9.47 20.32 -18.61
N ALA A 156 -8.59 19.69 -19.37
CA ALA A 156 -8.97 18.64 -20.31
C ALA A 156 -9.64 17.44 -19.61
N LEU A 157 -9.09 16.98 -18.48
CA LEU A 157 -9.63 15.83 -17.75
C LEU A 157 -11.03 16.06 -17.15
N ASN A 158 -11.39 17.30 -16.83
CA ASN A 158 -12.72 17.63 -16.30
C ASN A 158 -13.79 17.80 -17.41
N MET A 159 -13.39 17.87 -18.68
CA MET A 159 -14.33 18.02 -19.81
C MET A 159 -14.83 16.68 -20.38
N VAL A 160 -14.31 15.55 -19.89
CA VAL A 160 -14.55 14.20 -20.46
C VAL A 160 -15.29 13.26 -19.52
#